data_AF-A0A9D6WA21-F1
#
_entry.id   AF-A0A9D6WA21-F1
#
_cell.length_a   1.000
_cell.length_b   1.000
_cell.length_c   1.000
_cell.angle_alpha   90.00
_cell.angle_beta   90.00
_cell.angle_gamma   90.00
#
_symmetry.space_group_name_H-M   'P 1'
#
loop_
_entity.id
_entity.type
_entity.pdbx_description
1 polymer ?
#
loop_
_entity_poly.entity_id
_entity_poly.type
_entity_poly.pdbx_seq_one_letter_code
_entity_poly.pdbx_strand_id
1 'polypeptide(L)'
;MTQSSKSVSPLRQRMIEDMTMRKLNRLTQLAYIRAVKKLAQFLGHSPDRATPEDLRRFQLHLVEHGVSGTTLNGTITGLRFFFEVTLQRKEALAQMSPVRESHKLPVVLSVAEVEQIIAAA
;
A
#
# COMPACT_ATOMS: atom_id res chain seq x y z
N MET A 1 15.77 20.70 -16.29
CA MET A 1 15.85 19.57 -15.34
C MET A 1 15.46 18.30 -16.07
N THR A 2 16.45 17.51 -16.49
CA THR A 2 16.28 16.30 -17.30
C THR A 2 15.70 15.17 -16.44
N GLN A 3 14.40 14.88 -16.59
CA GLN A 3 13.83 13.64 -16.08
C GLN A 3 14.39 12.48 -16.89
N SER A 4 15.26 11.69 -16.27
CA SER A 4 15.66 10.37 -16.75
C SER A 4 14.41 9.50 -16.88
N SER A 5 13.90 9.35 -18.10
CA SER A 5 12.78 8.46 -18.42
C SER A 5 13.27 7.02 -18.36
N LYS A 6 13.39 6.47 -17.14
CA LYS A 6 13.46 5.01 -16.98
C LYS A 6 12.22 4.43 -17.66
N SER A 7 12.43 3.61 -18.69
CA SER A 7 11.36 2.90 -19.38
C SER A 7 10.50 2.17 -18.36
N VAL A 8 9.20 2.48 -18.35
CA VAL A 8 8.23 1.84 -17.47
C VAL A 8 8.03 0.42 -18.00
N SER A 9 8.15 -0.60 -17.14
CA SER A 9 7.90 -1.98 -17.57
C SER A 9 6.44 -2.14 -18.00
N PRO A 10 6.13 -3.03 -18.97
CA PRO A 10 4.75 -3.26 -19.42
C PRO A 10 3.80 -3.60 -18.27
N LEU A 11 4.26 -4.41 -17.32
CA LEU A 11 3.50 -4.78 -16.12
C LEU A 11 3.19 -3.57 -15.23
N ARG A 12 4.15 -2.66 -15.04
CA ARG A 12 3.93 -1.42 -14.28
C ARG A 12 2.99 -0.47 -15.01
N GLN A 13 3.12 -0.39 -16.34
CA GLN A 13 2.25 0.43 -17.18
C GLN A 13 0.79 -0.05 -17.10
N ARG A 14 0.56 -1.36 -17.23
CA ARG A 14 -0.77 -1.97 -17.07
C ARG A 14 -1.39 -1.63 -15.71
N MET A 15 -0.64 -1.77 -14.63
CA MET A 15 -1.12 -1.41 -13.29
C MET A 15 -1.51 0.08 -13.18
N ILE A 16 -0.74 0.98 -13.80
CA ILE A 16 -1.06 2.41 -13.84
C ILE A 16 -2.36 2.67 -14.57
N GLU A 17 -2.57 2.00 -15.70
CA GLU A 17 -3.80 2.08 -16.49
C GLU A 17 -5.01 1.57 -15.69
N ASP A 18 -4.89 0.41 -15.04
CA ASP A 18 -5.94 -0.17 -14.19
C ASP A 18 -6.37 0.80 -13.06
N MET A 19 -5.40 1.45 -12.40
CA MET A 19 -5.68 2.42 -11.35
C MET A 19 -6.30 3.71 -11.91
N THR A 20 -5.86 4.14 -13.09
CA THR A 20 -6.38 5.33 -13.77
C THR A 20 -7.82 5.14 -14.23
N MET A 21 -8.17 3.97 -14.77
CA MET A 21 -9.54 3.61 -15.14
C MET A 21 -10.49 3.67 -13.94
N ARG A 22 -9.99 3.36 -12.74
CA ARG A 22 -10.75 3.45 -11.48
C ARG A 22 -10.68 4.82 -10.80
N LYS A 23 -10.08 5.82 -11.45
CA LYS A 23 -9.92 7.19 -10.95
C LYS A 23 -9.22 7.26 -9.58
N LEU A 24 -8.30 6.34 -9.30
CA LEU A 24 -7.52 6.41 -8.06
C LEU A 24 -6.63 7.64 -8.06
N ASN A 25 -6.63 8.39 -6.96
CA ASN A 25 -5.81 9.59 -6.84
C ASN A 25 -4.30 9.27 -6.94
N ARG A 26 -3.50 10.29 -7.26
CA ARG A 26 -2.06 10.13 -7.49
C ARG A 26 -1.31 9.55 -6.30
N LEU A 27 -1.68 9.93 -5.06
CA LEU A 27 -1.01 9.44 -3.86
C LEU A 27 -1.26 7.95 -3.66
N THR A 28 -2.49 7.49 -3.87
CA THR A 28 -2.86 6.07 -3.83
C THR A 28 -2.11 5.28 -4.90
N GLN A 29 -2.05 5.80 -6.13
CA GLN A 29 -1.28 5.13 -7.20
C GLN A 29 0.19 4.95 -6.83
N LEU A 30 0.82 6.00 -6.30
CA LEU A 30 2.21 5.93 -5.85
C LEU A 30 2.38 4.94 -4.69
N ALA A 31 1.45 4.90 -3.74
CA ALA A 31 1.49 3.96 -2.63
C ALA A 31 1.42 2.50 -3.11
N TYR A 32 0.52 2.19 -4.05
CA TYR A 32 0.37 0.83 -4.57
C TYR A 32 1.59 0.40 -5.40
N ILE A 33 2.13 1.29 -6.25
CA ILE A 33 3.37 1.01 -6.99
C ILE A 33 4.54 0.76 -6.02
N ARG A 34 4.64 1.53 -4.93
CA ARG A 34 5.67 1.30 -3.90
C ARG A 34 5.51 -0.06 -3.24
N ALA A 35 4.29 -0.49 -2.94
CA ALA A 35 4.02 -1.83 -2.38
C ALA A 35 4.54 -2.95 -3.29
N VAL A 36 4.19 -2.89 -4.58
CA VAL A 36 4.65 -3.87 -5.58
C VAL A 36 6.18 -3.82 -5.77
N LYS A 37 6.76 -2.62 -5.75
CA LYS A 37 8.22 -2.45 -5.82
C LYS A 37 8.94 -3.10 -4.63
N LYS A 38 8.43 -2.92 -3.41
CA LYS A 38 9.00 -3.56 -2.21
C LYS A 38 8.92 -5.08 -2.30
N LEU A 39 7.80 -5.62 -2.77
CA LEU A 39 7.68 -7.06 -3.00
C LEU A 39 8.71 -7.55 -4.03
N ALA A 40 8.82 -6.89 -5.18
CA ALA A 40 9.80 -7.27 -6.20
C ALA A 40 11.25 -7.22 -5.68
N GLN A 41 11.58 -6.23 -4.83
CA GLN A 41 12.87 -6.15 -4.16
C GLN A 41 13.11 -7.31 -3.19
N PHE A 42 12.10 -7.68 -2.41
CA PHE A 42 12.18 -8.83 -1.48
C PHE A 42 12.36 -10.16 -2.22
N LEU A 43 11.66 -10.35 -3.34
CA LEU A 43 11.73 -11.59 -4.12
C LEU A 43 12.99 -11.71 -4.98
N GLY A 44 13.60 -10.59 -5.36
CA GLY A 44 14.72 -10.56 -6.30
C GLY A 44 14.32 -10.90 -7.76
N HIS A 45 13.03 -11.08 -8.02
CA HIS A 45 12.48 -11.37 -9.34
C HIS A 45 11.16 -10.64 -9.57
N SER A 46 10.58 -10.83 -10.76
CA SER A 46 9.32 -10.17 -11.13
C SER A 46 8.16 -10.63 -10.21
N PRO A 47 7.33 -9.69 -9.70
CA PRO A 47 6.30 -9.98 -8.69
C PRO A 47 5.08 -10.74 -9.24
N ASP A 48 4.92 -10.82 -10.55
CA ASP A 48 3.91 -11.66 -11.22
C ASP A 48 4.12 -13.16 -11.00
N ARG A 49 5.33 -13.58 -10.62
CA ARG A 49 5.65 -14.98 -10.32
C ARG A 49 5.51 -15.34 -8.84
N ALA A 50 5.10 -14.40 -7.99
CA ALA A 50 4.95 -14.66 -6.56
C ALA A 50 3.91 -15.76 -6.30
N THR A 51 4.26 -16.64 -5.37
CA THR A 51 3.38 -17.68 -4.81
C THR A 51 2.69 -17.18 -3.52
N PRO A 52 1.63 -17.86 -3.05
CA PRO A 52 1.04 -17.54 -1.75
C PRO A 52 2.04 -17.58 -0.59
N GLU A 53 2.99 -18.52 -0.63
CA GLU A 53 4.04 -18.62 0.40
C GLU A 53 5.02 -17.46 0.32
N ASP A 54 5.36 -16.97 -0.88
CA ASP A 54 6.18 -15.77 -1.04
C ASP A 54 5.52 -14.54 -0.41
N LEU A 55 4.21 -14.39 -0.59
CA LEU A 55 3.47 -13.28 -0.01
C LEU A 55 3.35 -13.39 1.51
N ARG A 56 3.16 -14.61 2.03
CA ARG A 56 3.22 -14.87 3.48
C ARG A 56 4.58 -14.51 4.06
N ARG A 57 5.67 -14.95 3.43
CA ARG A 57 7.05 -14.64 3.87
C ARG A 57 7.36 -13.15 3.77
N PHE A 58 6.88 -12.48 2.74
CA PHE A 58 7.01 -11.03 2.60
C PHE A 58 6.26 -10.31 3.72
N GLN A 59 5.03 -10.72 4.04
CA GLN A 59 4.29 -10.15 5.16
C GLN A 59 5.02 -10.34 6.49
N LEU A 60 5.52 -11.56 6.76
CA LEU A 60 6.30 -11.85 7.95
C LEU A 60 7.54 -10.95 8.05
N HIS A 61 8.29 -10.82 6.95
CA HIS A 61 9.44 -9.94 6.87
C HIS A 61 9.10 -8.48 7.24
N LEU A 62 7.97 -7.94 6.76
CA LEU A 62 7.54 -6.58 7.13
C LEU A 62 7.23 -6.46 8.63
N VAL A 63 6.62 -7.48 9.23
CA VAL A 63 6.32 -7.52 10.67
C VAL A 63 7.61 -7.58 11.50
N GLU A 64 8.55 -8.44 11.13
CA GLU A 64 9.86 -8.57 11.80
C GLU A 64 10.69 -7.28 11.73
N HIS A 65 10.51 -6.48 10.68
CA HIS A 65 11.17 -5.19 10.51
C HIS A 65 10.40 -4.01 11.16
N GLY A 66 9.38 -4.29 11.98
CA GLY A 66 8.67 -3.28 12.76
C GLY A 66 7.81 -2.33 11.93
N VAL A 67 7.36 -2.75 10.75
CA VAL A 67 6.45 -1.93 9.92
C VAL A 67 5.12 -1.74 10.67
N SER A 68 4.66 -0.49 10.77
CA SER A 68 3.41 -0.18 11.46
C SER A 68 2.19 -0.87 10.81
N GLY A 69 1.16 -1.16 11.61
CA GLY A 69 -0.09 -1.75 11.13
C GLY A 69 -0.68 -0.99 9.92
N THR A 70 -0.69 0.34 9.99
CA THR A 70 -1.21 1.21 8.90
C THR A 70 -0.43 1.05 7.62
N THR A 71 0.91 0.98 7.73
CA THR A 71 1.77 0.80 6.56
C THR A 71 1.64 -0.62 6.01
N LEU A 72 1.51 -1.63 6.88
CA LEU A 72 1.30 -3.01 6.48
C LEU A 72 -0.02 -3.19 5.75
N ASN A 73 -1.12 -2.66 6.29
CA ASN A 73 -2.44 -2.71 5.68
C ASN A 73 -2.49 -1.96 4.35
N GLY A 74 -1.87 -0.78 4.26
CA GLY A 74 -1.71 -0.06 3.00
C GLY A 74 -0.92 -0.87 1.96
N THR A 75 0.14 -1.56 2.39
CA THR A 75 0.93 -2.45 1.53
C THR A 75 0.10 -3.63 1.03
N ILE A 76 -0.60 -4.33 1.93
CA ILE A 76 -1.48 -5.46 1.60
C ILE A 76 -2.57 -5.01 0.62
N THR A 77 -3.14 -3.81 0.79
CA THR A 77 -4.17 -3.28 -0.10
C THR A 77 -3.61 -3.00 -1.51
N GLY A 78 -2.40 -2.44 -1.60
CA GLY A 78 -1.74 -2.23 -2.88
C GLY A 78 -1.39 -3.53 -3.59
N LEU A 79 -0.93 -4.54 -2.85
CA LEU A 79 -0.70 -5.89 -3.39
C LEU A 79 -2.01 -6.55 -3.81
N ARG A 80 -3.09 -6.36 -3.03
CA ARG A 80 -4.42 -6.84 -3.37
C ARG A 80 -4.87 -6.34 -4.73
N PHE A 81 -4.74 -5.03 -4.95
CA PHE A 81 -5.03 -4.43 -6.24
C PHE A 81 -4.21 -5.07 -7.37
N PHE A 82 -2.90 -5.18 -7.17
CA PHE A 82 -2.01 -5.75 -8.16
C PHE A 82 -2.37 -7.20 -8.54
N PHE A 83 -2.57 -8.08 -7.55
CA PHE A 83 -2.87 -9.49 -7.83
C PHE A 83 -4.31 -9.70 -8.31
N GLU A 84 -5.30 -9.08 -7.67
CA GLU A 84 -6.72 -9.30 -8.01
C GLU A 84 -7.14 -8.57 -9.29
N VAL A 85 -6.64 -7.35 -9.53
CA VAL A 85 -7.08 -6.51 -10.66
C VAL A 85 -6.10 -6.60 -11.82
N THR A 86 -4.81 -6.35 -11.57
CA THR A 86 -3.83 -6.32 -12.67
C THR A 86 -3.47 -7.72 -13.15
N LEU A 87 -3.29 -8.68 -12.26
CA LEU A 87 -2.91 -10.05 -12.63
C LEU A 87 -4.09 -11.02 -12.74
N GLN A 88 -5.27 -10.67 -12.24
CA GLN A 88 -6.46 -11.55 -12.20
C GLN A 88 -6.18 -12.88 -11.45
N ARG A 89 -5.40 -12.82 -10.38
CA ARG A 89 -4.91 -13.94 -9.57
C ARG A 89 -5.20 -13.74 -8.08
N LYS A 90 -6.47 -13.83 -7.70
CA LYS A 90 -6.92 -13.61 -6.32
C LYS A 90 -6.35 -14.65 -5.34
N GLU A 91 -6.16 -15.87 -5.79
CA GLU A 91 -5.63 -16.99 -5.02
C GLU A 91 -4.21 -16.76 -4.51
N ALA A 92 -3.43 -15.88 -5.16
CA ALA A 92 -2.08 -15.53 -4.72
C ALA A 92 -2.06 -14.96 -3.30
N LEU A 93 -3.13 -14.26 -2.88
CA LEU A 93 -3.21 -13.59 -1.58
C LEU A 93 -3.77 -14.47 -0.46
N ALA A 94 -4.06 -15.75 -0.71
CA ALA A 94 -4.77 -16.63 0.22
C ALA A 94 -4.13 -16.71 1.62
N GLN A 95 -2.82 -16.46 1.71
CA GLN A 95 -2.06 -16.54 2.96
C GLN A 95 -1.67 -15.17 3.55
N MET A 96 -2.09 -14.05 2.93
CA MET A 96 -1.90 -12.72 3.50
C MET A 96 -3.12 -12.33 4.33
N SER A 97 -2.90 -11.72 5.50
CA SER A 97 -3.97 -11.28 6.39
C SER A 97 -3.72 -9.87 6.90
N PRO A 98 -4.68 -8.92 6.75
CA PRO A 98 -4.51 -7.59 7.32
C PRO A 98 -4.44 -7.66 8.85
N VAL A 99 -3.81 -6.66 9.46
CA VAL A 99 -3.75 -6.53 10.92
C VAL A 99 -4.85 -5.60 11.39
N ARG A 100 -5.55 -5.97 12.46
CA ARG A 100 -6.54 -5.08 13.07
C ARG A 100 -5.82 -3.92 13.76
N GLU A 101 -6.16 -2.70 13.37
CA GLU A 101 -5.68 -1.48 14.04
C GLU A 101 -6.69 -1.01 15.09
N SER A 102 -6.21 -0.70 16.29
CA SER A 102 -7.01 0.00 17.30
C SER A 102 -7.02 1.49 16.97
N HIS A 103 -8.17 2.02 16.54
CA HIS A 103 -8.33 3.46 16.41
C HIS A 103 -8.45 4.07 17.82
N LYS A 104 -7.61 5.07 18.11
CA LYS A 104 -7.78 5.89 19.32
C LYS A 104 -9.05 6.72 19.16
N LEU A 105 -9.90 6.74 20.18
CA LEU A 105 -11.07 7.61 20.18
C LEU A 105 -10.61 9.07 20.09
N PRO A 106 -11.27 9.92 19.28
CA PRO A 106 -10.95 11.34 19.23
C PRO A 106 -11.05 11.93 20.63
N VAL A 107 -10.01 12.65 21.05
CA VAL A 107 -10.11 13.52 22.22
C VAL A 107 -10.90 14.75 21.79
N VAL A 108 -12.02 14.99 22.45
CA VAL A 108 -12.86 16.17 22.18
C VAL A 108 -12.39 17.30 23.10
N LEU A 109 -12.18 18.49 22.53
CA LEU A 109 -11.83 19.67 23.30
C LEU A 109 -13.01 20.09 24.18
N SER A 110 -12.71 20.55 25.39
CA SER A 110 -13.66 21.23 26.27
C SER A 110 -14.02 22.61 25.73
N VAL A 111 -15.15 23.15 26.19
CA VAL A 111 -15.61 24.50 25.81
C VAL A 111 -14.54 25.55 26.12
N ALA A 112 -13.89 25.46 27.28
CA ALA A 112 -12.83 26.38 27.67
C ALA A 112 -11.59 26.31 26.75
N GLU A 113 -11.19 25.11 26.31
CA GLU A 113 -10.10 24.95 25.35
C GLU A 113 -10.47 25.54 23.98
N VAL A 114 -11.73 25.41 23.57
CA VAL A 114 -12.23 26.03 22.33
C VAL A 114 -12.24 27.56 22.45
N GLU A 115 -12.72 28.10 23.58
CA GLU A 115 -12.72 29.54 23.84
C GLU A 115 -11.30 30.13 23.83
N GLN A 116 -10.33 29.44 24.43
CA GLN A 116 -8.92 29.86 24.40
C GLN A 116 -8.34 29.86 22.99
N ILE A 117 -8.64 28.83 22.17
CA ILE A 117 -8.18 28.78 20.78
C ILE A 117 -8.80 29.92 19.96
N ILE A 118 -10.10 30.19 20.13
CA ILE A 118 -10.79 31.28 19.43
C ILE A 118 -10.23 32.65 19.83
N ALA A 119 -9.95 32.85 21.12
CA ALA A 119 -9.41 34.12 21.62
C ALA A 119 -7.95 34.37 21.20
N ALA A 120 -7.21 33.32 20.81
CA ALA A 120 -5.82 33.38 20.39
C ALA A 120 -5.61 33.48 18.86
N ALA A 121 -6.69 33.48 18.07
CA ALA A 121 -6.68 33.58 16.61
C ALA A 121 -6.91 35.02 16.13
#